data_AF-B9TG82-F1
#
_entry.id   AF-B9TG82-F1
#
_cell.length_a   1.000
_cell.length_b   1.000
_cell.length_c   1.000
_cell.angle_alpha   90.00
_cell.angle_beta   90.00
_cell.angle_gamma   90.00
#
_symmetry.space_group_name_H-M   'P 1'
#
loop_
_entity.id
_entity.type
_entity.pdbx_description
1 polymer ?
#
loop_
_entity_poly.entity_id
_entity_poly.type
_entity_poly.pdbx_seq_one_letter_code
_entity_poly.pdbx_strand_id
1 'polypeptide(L)'
;MKKWIPALMAACACAGAAQAQDMGKLLATGGVSQVEGAGGGGITPWALITSYGTRDSWGANAHYTYIDTQDYKLGSYGVAIGLADRLEVSFANQEFKGSLAPLDKLNIKQDIVGLKLKVLGDAVYEQDSWVPQVAVGVMYKKNKGVHGLEALGVTNVKQLGAKDDHGYDYYVSATKIYLEYSLLLNAT
;
A
#
# COMPACT_ATOMS: atom_id res chain seq x y z
N MET A 1 25.96 38.54 32.84
CA MET A 1 26.07 37.07 32.94
C MET A 1 24.70 36.52 33.33
N LYS A 2 23.93 36.01 32.38
CA LYS A 2 22.53 35.58 32.59
C LYS A 2 22.47 34.06 32.35
N LYS A 3 22.37 33.28 33.43
CA LYS A 3 22.33 31.81 33.38
C LYS A 3 20.90 31.38 33.05
N TRP A 4 20.74 30.62 31.97
CA TRP A 4 19.48 30.00 31.59
C TRP A 4 19.52 28.56 32.12
N ILE A 5 18.53 28.20 32.95
CA ILE A 5 18.34 26.83 33.44
C ILE A 5 17.42 26.13 32.42
N PRO A 6 17.84 25.02 31.78
CA PRO A 6 16.92 24.23 30.99
C PRO A 6 16.15 23.28 31.92
N ALA A 7 14.84 23.49 32.01
CA ALA A 7 13.92 22.44 32.44
C ALA A 7 13.68 21.54 31.22
N LEU A 8 14.23 20.32 31.23
CA LEU A 8 13.83 19.29 30.27
C LEU A 8 12.91 18.29 30.99
N MET A 9 11.68 18.26 30.51
CA MET A 9 10.62 17.35 30.92
C MET A 9 11.07 15.89 30.80
N ALA A 10 10.82 15.12 31.85
CA ALA A 10 10.89 13.67 31.82
C ALA A 10 9.79 13.14 30.88
N ALA A 11 10.19 12.61 29.73
CA ALA A 11 9.30 11.84 28.88
C ALA A 11 8.99 10.51 29.58
N CYS A 12 7.73 10.32 29.94
CA CYS A 12 7.22 9.07 30.47
C CYS A 12 7.27 8.02 29.34
N ALA A 13 8.30 7.17 29.36
CA ALA A 13 8.44 6.04 28.46
C ALA A 13 7.37 5.00 28.78
N CYS A 14 6.22 5.07 28.11
CA CYS A 14 5.34 3.91 27.96
C CYS A 14 6.00 2.92 27.00
N ALA A 15 7.03 2.22 27.49
CA ALA A 15 7.57 1.04 26.82
C ALA A 15 6.57 -0.11 26.99
N GLY A 16 5.45 -0.05 26.28
CA GLY A 16 4.76 -1.27 25.89
C GLY A 16 5.74 -2.02 24.98
N ALA A 17 6.12 -3.23 25.36
CA ALA A 17 7.00 -4.06 24.55
C ALA A 17 6.40 -4.18 23.14
N ALA A 18 6.94 -3.44 22.17
CA ALA A 18 6.66 -3.71 20.77
C ALA A 18 7.20 -5.12 20.53
N GLN A 19 6.32 -6.12 20.53
CA GLN A 19 6.72 -7.50 20.31
C GLN A 19 7.45 -7.54 18.96
N ALA A 20 8.66 -8.10 18.97
CA ALA A 20 9.46 -8.24 17.77
C ALA A 20 8.67 -9.02 16.70
N GLN A 21 9.03 -8.81 15.43
CA GLN A 21 8.42 -9.51 14.31
C GLN A 21 8.63 -11.02 14.49
N ASP A 22 7.58 -11.73 14.87
CA ASP A 22 7.63 -13.16 15.21
C ASP A 22 7.58 -14.07 13.98
N MET A 23 7.37 -13.49 12.79
CA MET A 23 7.30 -14.18 11.50
C MET A 23 6.28 -15.33 11.48
N GLY A 24 5.24 -15.27 12.32
CA GLY A 24 4.31 -16.39 12.52
C GLY A 24 3.17 -16.49 11.51
N LYS A 25 3.01 -15.55 10.58
CA LYS A 25 2.01 -15.66 9.50
C LYS A 25 2.48 -16.58 8.37
N LEU A 26 1.51 -17.26 7.74
CA LEU A 26 1.76 -18.03 6.53
C LEU A 26 2.42 -17.18 5.45
N LEU A 27 3.44 -17.74 4.79
CA LEU A 27 4.11 -17.08 3.68
C LEU A 27 3.11 -16.67 2.59
N ALA A 28 3.41 -15.57 1.89
CA ALA A 28 2.56 -14.99 0.86
C ALA A 28 1.16 -14.49 1.29
N THR A 29 0.80 -14.52 2.58
CA THR A 29 -0.44 -13.87 3.06
C THR A 29 -0.20 -12.43 3.53
N GLY A 30 0.99 -12.11 4.00
CA GLY A 30 1.38 -10.77 4.46
C GLY A 30 2.40 -10.05 3.58
N GLY A 31 2.93 -10.71 2.54
CA GLY A 31 4.08 -10.21 1.76
C GLY A 31 3.79 -9.79 0.33
N VAL A 32 2.57 -9.97 -0.17
CA VAL A 32 2.18 -9.53 -1.52
C VAL A 32 1.69 -8.09 -1.43
N SER A 33 2.18 -7.24 -2.33
CA SER A 33 1.81 -5.83 -2.40
C SER A 33 1.11 -5.54 -3.72
N GLN A 34 0.10 -4.70 -3.66
CA GLN A 34 -0.50 -4.03 -4.81
C GLN A 34 0.49 -3.00 -5.40
N VAL A 35 0.39 -2.69 -6.68
CA VAL A 35 1.20 -1.67 -7.39
C VAL A 35 1.08 -0.25 -6.82
N GLU A 36 0.13 -0.02 -5.91
CA GLU A 36 -0.08 1.26 -5.22
C GLU A 36 0.38 1.23 -3.76
N GLY A 37 0.93 0.09 -3.31
CA GLY A 37 1.61 -0.09 -2.04
C GLY A 37 0.81 -0.75 -0.92
N ALA A 38 -0.52 -0.82 -1.02
CA ALA A 38 -1.32 -1.59 -0.07
C ALA A 38 -1.03 -3.10 -0.19
N GLY A 39 -1.11 -3.85 0.90
CA GLY A 39 -1.02 -5.32 0.87
C GLY A 39 -2.12 -5.94 -0.01
N GLY A 40 -1.78 -6.87 -0.89
CA GLY A 40 -2.76 -7.51 -1.78
C GLY A 40 -2.18 -8.15 -3.04
N GLY A 41 -3.07 -8.58 -3.94
CA GLY A 41 -2.76 -9.42 -5.10
C GLY A 41 -2.18 -8.71 -6.31
N GLY A 42 -1.31 -7.71 -6.12
CA GLY A 42 -0.65 -6.98 -7.22
C GLY A 42 -1.50 -5.88 -7.87
N ILE A 43 -2.73 -6.17 -8.28
CA ILE A 43 -3.61 -5.17 -8.92
C ILE A 43 -4.60 -4.57 -7.92
N THR A 44 -5.23 -5.43 -7.11
CA THR A 44 -6.22 -5.04 -6.11
C THR A 44 -5.69 -5.26 -4.70
N PRO A 45 -6.00 -4.37 -3.74
CA PRO A 45 -5.74 -4.67 -2.34
C PRO A 45 -6.54 -5.92 -1.92
N TRP A 46 -5.96 -6.68 -0.98
CA TRP A 46 -6.66 -7.73 -0.24
C TRP A 46 -7.00 -7.20 1.16
N ALA A 47 -7.93 -7.89 1.82
CA ALA A 47 -8.28 -7.60 3.20
C ALA A 47 -7.15 -7.92 4.19
N LEU A 48 -6.16 -8.71 3.76
CA LEU A 48 -4.96 -9.07 4.52
C LEU A 48 -4.12 -7.82 4.85
N ILE A 49 -3.61 -7.80 6.08
CA ILE A 49 -2.72 -6.76 6.60
C ILE A 49 -1.28 -7.19 6.31
N THR A 50 -0.53 -6.30 5.66
CA THR A 50 0.91 -6.45 5.42
C THR A 50 1.64 -6.80 6.71
N SER A 51 2.80 -7.45 6.60
CA SER A 51 3.63 -8.02 7.67
C SER A 51 3.49 -9.54 7.78
N TYR A 52 4.59 -10.19 8.14
CA TYR A 52 4.64 -11.59 8.56
C TYR A 52 4.45 -11.79 10.07
N GLY A 53 4.28 -10.71 10.84
CA GLY A 53 4.00 -10.77 12.27
C GLY A 53 2.59 -11.27 12.59
N THR A 54 2.42 -12.02 13.69
CA THR A 54 1.11 -12.47 14.17
C THR A 54 0.26 -11.32 14.73
N ARG A 55 -0.91 -11.66 15.29
CA ARG A 55 -1.93 -10.72 15.79
C ARG A 55 -1.42 -9.69 16.79
N ASP A 56 -0.43 -10.04 17.61
CA ASP A 56 0.06 -9.16 18.68
C ASP A 56 1.42 -8.52 18.33
N SER A 57 1.87 -8.72 17.08
CA SER A 57 3.16 -8.26 16.56
C SER A 57 3.00 -7.11 15.55
N TRP A 58 4.12 -6.51 15.18
CA TRP A 58 4.23 -5.59 14.06
C TRP A 58 5.19 -6.15 13.03
N GLY A 59 5.16 -5.58 11.82
CA GLY A 59 6.25 -5.77 10.89
C GLY A 59 6.12 -4.88 9.68
N ALA A 60 7.15 -4.94 8.84
CA ALA A 60 7.25 -4.10 7.67
C ALA A 60 7.58 -4.92 6.43
N ASN A 61 7.10 -4.45 5.28
CA ASN A 61 7.48 -4.96 3.97
C ASN A 61 7.93 -3.82 3.08
N ALA A 62 8.82 -4.13 2.15
CA ALA A 62 9.15 -3.30 1.01
C ALA A 62 8.84 -4.07 -0.26
N HIS A 63 8.45 -3.37 -1.32
CA HIS A 63 8.20 -3.98 -2.62
C HIS A 63 8.80 -3.16 -3.75
N TYR A 64 9.05 -3.85 -4.85
CA TYR A 64 9.34 -3.28 -6.15
C TYR A 64 8.55 -4.05 -7.20
N THR A 65 7.89 -3.35 -8.11
CA THR A 65 7.12 -3.92 -9.20
C THR A 65 7.49 -3.22 -10.50
N TYR A 66 7.70 -4.02 -11.53
CA TYR A 66 7.94 -3.53 -12.89
C TYR A 66 7.04 -4.30 -13.85
N ILE A 67 6.27 -3.56 -14.65
CA ILE A 67 5.39 -4.11 -15.68
C ILE A 67 5.80 -3.46 -17.00
N ASP A 68 6.05 -4.30 -18.01
CA ASP A 68 6.41 -3.88 -19.35
C ASP A 68 5.36 -4.43 -20.33
N THR A 69 4.78 -3.53 -21.11
CA THR A 69 3.85 -3.86 -22.19
C THR A 69 4.39 -3.26 -23.49
N GLN A 70 3.74 -3.55 -24.61
CA GLN A 70 4.14 -3.04 -25.92
C GLN A 70 4.19 -1.50 -25.95
N ASP A 71 3.26 -0.85 -25.25
CA ASP A 71 3.02 0.58 -25.38
C ASP A 71 3.37 1.35 -24.09
N TYR A 72 3.42 0.67 -22.94
CA TYR A 72 3.54 1.30 -21.63
C TYR A 72 4.42 0.51 -20.66
N LYS A 73 5.04 1.25 -19.75
CA LYS A 73 5.85 0.73 -18.65
C LYS A 73 5.36 1.30 -17.33
N LEU A 74 5.25 0.45 -16.32
CA LEU A 74 4.91 0.83 -14.95
C LEU A 74 6.03 0.38 -14.01
N GLY A 75 6.62 1.33 -13.30
CA GLY A 75 7.50 1.06 -12.16
C GLY A 75 6.81 1.48 -10.87
N SER A 76 6.86 0.66 -9.84
CA SER A 76 6.38 1.00 -8.51
C SER A 76 7.32 0.48 -7.44
N TYR A 77 7.56 1.28 -6.42
CA TYR A 77 8.26 0.83 -5.22
C TYR A 77 7.67 1.47 -3.99
N GLY A 78 7.76 0.78 -2.86
CA GLY A 78 7.17 1.30 -1.64
C GLY A 78 7.47 0.45 -0.43
N VAL A 79 6.96 0.94 0.70
CA VAL A 79 7.04 0.31 2.00
C VAL A 79 5.67 0.30 2.66
N ALA A 80 5.41 -0.71 3.46
CA ALA A 80 4.19 -0.80 4.24
C ALA A 80 4.48 -1.40 5.62
N ILE A 81 3.79 -0.91 6.63
CA ILE A 81 3.91 -1.35 8.02
C ILE A 81 2.54 -1.87 8.46
N GLY A 82 2.52 -3.08 9.01
CA GLY A 82 1.35 -3.68 9.62
C GLY A 82 1.51 -3.75 11.14
N LEU A 83 0.44 -3.38 11.85
CA LEU A 83 0.37 -3.35 13.30
C LEU A 83 -0.77 -4.24 13.77
N ALA A 84 -0.43 -5.19 14.66
CA ALA A 84 -1.37 -6.05 15.38
C ALA A 84 -2.36 -6.80 14.46
N ASP A 85 -1.92 -7.15 13.25
CA ASP A 85 -2.77 -7.71 12.19
C ASP A 85 -4.11 -6.96 12.01
N ARG A 86 -4.12 -5.65 12.27
CA ARG A 86 -5.33 -4.84 12.30
C ARG A 86 -5.21 -3.59 11.45
N LEU A 87 -4.09 -2.89 11.55
CA LEU A 87 -3.85 -1.62 10.88
C LEU A 87 -2.66 -1.73 9.93
N GLU A 88 -2.79 -1.17 8.74
CA GLU A 88 -1.72 -1.05 7.76
C GLU A 88 -1.57 0.41 7.32
N VAL A 89 -0.33 0.86 7.26
CA VAL A 89 0.06 2.15 6.67
C VAL A 89 1.03 1.85 5.53
N SER A 90 0.82 2.46 4.38
CA SER A 90 1.66 2.25 3.20
C SER A 90 2.08 3.55 2.54
N PHE A 91 3.23 3.49 1.88
CA PHE A 91 3.71 4.52 0.97
C PHE A 91 4.26 3.85 -0.29
N ALA A 92 3.90 4.36 -1.46
CA ALA A 92 4.48 3.95 -2.73
C ALA A 92 4.75 5.16 -3.63
N ASN A 93 5.82 5.06 -4.41
CA ASN A 93 6.06 5.90 -5.57
C ASN A 93 5.79 5.07 -6.82
N GLN A 94 5.04 5.64 -7.75
CA GLN A 94 4.69 4.99 -9.01
C GLN A 94 5.08 5.88 -10.18
N GLU A 95 5.73 5.29 -11.18
CA GLU A 95 6.16 5.92 -12.42
C GLU A 95 5.52 5.17 -13.61
N PHE A 96 4.79 5.90 -14.44
CA PHE A 96 4.15 5.39 -15.65
C PHE A 96 4.76 6.07 -16.88
N LYS A 97 5.21 5.27 -17.83
CA LYS A 97 5.85 5.74 -19.06
C LYS A 97 5.15 5.21 -20.30
N GLY A 98 5.07 6.04 -21.34
CA GLY A 98 4.68 5.60 -22.67
C GLY A 98 5.90 5.25 -23.52
N SER A 99 5.72 4.33 -24.47
CA SER A 99 6.79 3.80 -25.33
C SER A 99 6.55 4.04 -26.83
N LEU A 100 5.31 4.38 -27.24
CA LEU A 100 4.95 4.64 -28.63
C LEU A 100 4.36 6.03 -28.84
N ALA A 101 4.60 6.60 -30.02
CA ALA A 101 4.06 7.90 -30.41
C ALA A 101 2.52 7.90 -30.38
N PRO A 102 1.87 8.98 -29.92
CA PRO A 102 2.45 10.28 -29.54
C PRO A 102 2.95 10.36 -28.09
N LEU A 103 2.95 9.24 -27.34
CA LEU A 103 3.26 9.19 -25.91
C LEU A 103 4.63 8.54 -25.61
N ASP A 104 5.51 8.42 -26.60
CA ASP A 104 6.82 7.75 -26.51
C ASP A 104 7.77 8.39 -25.50
N LYS A 105 7.47 9.63 -25.10
CA LYS A 105 8.21 10.37 -24.07
C LYS A 105 7.42 10.61 -22.80
N LEU A 106 6.16 10.14 -22.73
CA LEU A 106 5.31 10.35 -21.57
C LEU A 106 6.00 9.78 -20.33
N ASN A 107 6.11 10.59 -19.29
CA ASN A 107 6.52 10.15 -17.96
C ASN A 107 5.64 10.84 -16.90
N ILE A 108 4.83 10.05 -16.22
CA ILE A 108 3.96 10.47 -15.12
C ILE A 108 4.46 9.83 -13.84
N LYS A 109 4.58 10.63 -12.78
CA LYS A 109 4.96 10.15 -11.45
C LYS A 109 3.91 10.51 -10.43
N GLN A 110 3.66 9.62 -9.48
CA GLN A 110 2.79 9.89 -8.34
C GLN A 110 3.32 9.27 -7.05
N ASP A 111 3.01 9.94 -5.95
CA ASP A 111 3.15 9.39 -4.60
C ASP A 111 1.78 8.95 -4.10
N ILE A 112 1.75 7.82 -3.41
CA ILE A 112 0.54 7.19 -2.88
C ILE A 112 0.77 6.90 -1.40
N VAL A 113 -0.12 7.39 -0.55
CA VAL A 113 -0.13 7.12 0.89
C VAL A 113 -1.40 6.38 1.24
N GLY A 114 -1.28 5.19 1.82
CA GLY A 114 -2.40 4.33 2.14
C GLY A 114 -2.60 4.12 3.64
N LEU A 115 -3.86 3.97 4.02
CA LEU A 115 -4.30 3.48 5.32
C LEU A 115 -5.32 2.36 5.11
N LYS A 116 -5.15 1.23 5.77
CA LYS A 116 -6.08 0.09 5.71
C LYS A 116 -6.33 -0.45 7.10
N LEU A 117 -7.59 -0.76 7.39
CA LEU A 117 -8.05 -1.29 8.67
C LEU A 117 -8.83 -2.58 8.44
N LYS A 118 -8.35 -3.69 9.02
CA LYS A 118 -9.14 -4.93 9.14
C LYS A 118 -10.30 -4.67 10.08
N VAL A 119 -11.52 -4.94 9.65
CA VAL A 119 -12.75 -4.68 10.43
C VAL A 119 -13.42 -5.96 10.89
N LEU A 120 -13.26 -7.07 10.16
CA LEU A 120 -13.94 -8.33 10.44
C LEU A 120 -13.11 -9.54 9.99
N GLY A 121 -13.27 -10.65 10.71
CA GLY A 121 -12.88 -12.00 10.28
C GLY A 121 -11.38 -12.25 10.17
N ASP A 122 -11.09 -13.50 9.81
CA ASP A 122 -9.74 -13.97 9.50
C ASP A 122 -9.74 -14.85 8.24
N ALA A 123 -8.96 -14.45 7.24
CA ALA A 123 -8.96 -15.12 5.94
C ALA A 123 -8.27 -16.50 5.98
N VAL A 124 -7.39 -16.70 6.96
CA VAL A 124 -6.48 -17.85 7.05
C VAL A 124 -6.93 -18.80 8.14
N TYR A 125 -7.25 -18.31 9.34
CA TYR A 125 -7.43 -19.17 10.51
C TYR A 125 -8.88 -19.61 10.75
N GLU A 126 -9.88 -18.88 10.29
CA GLU A 126 -11.30 -19.25 10.43
C GLU A 126 -11.75 -20.21 9.30
N GLN A 127 -11.12 -21.38 9.17
CA GLN A 127 -11.40 -22.35 8.08
C GLN A 127 -12.79 -23.02 8.19
N ASP A 128 -13.38 -23.08 9.37
CA ASP A 128 -14.72 -23.63 9.66
C ASP A 128 -15.87 -22.64 9.38
N SER A 129 -15.54 -21.41 8.94
CA SER A 129 -16.48 -20.34 8.65
C SER A 129 -16.37 -19.88 7.20
N TRP A 130 -17.51 -19.56 6.59
CA TRP A 130 -17.58 -18.93 5.27
C TRP A 130 -17.33 -17.42 5.32
N VAL A 131 -17.25 -16.83 6.52
CA VAL A 131 -17.01 -15.39 6.69
C VAL A 131 -15.61 -15.04 6.19
N PRO A 132 -15.47 -14.07 5.27
CA PRO A 132 -14.18 -13.58 4.82
C PRO A 132 -13.57 -12.62 5.83
N GLN A 133 -12.26 -12.41 5.72
CA GLN A 133 -11.67 -11.21 6.31
C GLN A 133 -12.12 -10.00 5.52
N VAL A 134 -12.53 -8.94 6.21
CA VAL A 134 -12.93 -7.68 5.60
C VAL A 134 -12.03 -6.56 6.10
N ALA A 135 -11.57 -5.73 5.17
CA ALA A 135 -10.85 -4.50 5.48
C ALA A 135 -11.44 -3.33 4.70
N VAL A 136 -11.36 -2.14 5.30
CA VAL A 136 -11.63 -0.88 4.64
C VAL A 136 -10.33 -0.13 4.48
N GLY A 137 -10.18 0.62 3.39
CA GLY A 137 -8.98 1.41 3.17
C GLY A 137 -9.23 2.70 2.42
N VAL A 138 -8.27 3.60 2.57
CA VAL A 138 -8.20 4.87 1.87
C VAL A 138 -6.77 5.06 1.36
N MET A 139 -6.64 5.57 0.14
CA MET A 139 -5.38 5.94 -0.47
C MET A 139 -5.45 7.38 -0.92
N TYR A 140 -4.50 8.20 -0.47
CA TYR A 140 -4.29 9.53 -1.00
C TYR A 140 -3.23 9.47 -2.10
N LYS A 141 -3.58 9.96 -3.29
CA LYS A 141 -2.71 9.96 -4.47
C LYS A 141 -2.37 11.40 -4.83
N LYS A 142 -1.08 11.69 -5.04
CA LYS A 142 -0.61 13.00 -5.49
C LYS A 142 0.29 12.83 -6.71
N ASN A 143 -0.18 13.34 -7.84
CA ASN A 143 0.61 13.43 -9.05
C ASN A 143 1.75 14.45 -8.88
N LYS A 144 2.93 14.13 -9.42
CA LYS A 144 4.16 14.93 -9.34
C LYS A 144 4.49 15.69 -10.62
N GLY A 145 3.66 15.55 -11.64
CA GLY A 145 3.80 16.25 -12.91
C GLY A 145 3.63 15.31 -14.10
N VAL A 146 3.67 15.90 -15.29
CA VAL A 146 3.83 15.19 -16.57
C VAL A 146 5.14 15.69 -17.17
N HIS A 147 6.00 14.76 -17.57
CA HIS A 147 7.28 15.04 -18.18
C HIS A 147 7.36 14.41 -19.58
N GLY A 148 8.21 15.00 -20.42
CA GLY A 148 8.58 14.51 -21.76
C GLY A 148 7.61 14.87 -22.88
N LEU A 149 6.42 15.40 -22.55
CA LEU A 149 5.43 15.88 -23.52
C LEU A 149 5.36 17.42 -23.61
N GLU A 150 6.37 18.14 -23.10
CA GLU A 150 6.39 19.60 -23.06
C GLU A 150 6.34 20.20 -24.48
N ALA A 151 6.98 19.54 -25.45
CA ALA A 151 6.95 19.94 -26.86
C ALA A 151 5.54 19.86 -27.48
N LEU A 152 4.65 19.05 -26.90
CA LEU A 152 3.24 18.95 -27.28
C LEU A 152 2.34 19.89 -26.46
N GLY A 153 2.93 20.73 -25.61
CA GLY A 153 2.20 21.64 -24.71
C GLY A 153 1.58 20.96 -23.49
N VAL A 154 1.90 19.68 -23.24
CA VAL A 154 1.37 18.91 -22.11
C VAL A 154 2.36 18.96 -20.95
N THR A 155 1.95 19.62 -19.87
CA THR A 155 2.74 19.80 -18.64
C THR A 155 1.99 19.35 -17.38
N ASN A 156 0.69 19.06 -17.49
CA ASN A 156 -0.15 18.65 -16.37
C ASN A 156 -1.09 17.51 -16.78
N VAL A 157 -1.34 16.58 -15.86
CA VAL A 157 -2.30 15.47 -16.00
C VAL A 157 -3.71 15.94 -16.34
N LYS A 158 -4.09 17.17 -15.99
CA LYS A 158 -5.40 17.72 -16.39
C LYS A 158 -5.55 17.84 -17.92
N GLN A 159 -4.45 18.09 -18.64
CA GLN A 159 -4.44 18.12 -20.10
C GLN A 159 -4.51 16.71 -20.72
N LEU A 160 -4.22 15.68 -19.92
CA LEU A 160 -4.38 14.27 -20.27
C LEU A 160 -5.77 13.73 -19.87
N GLY A 161 -6.70 14.59 -19.47
CA GLY A 161 -8.07 14.23 -19.10
C GLY A 161 -8.30 13.95 -17.62
N ALA A 162 -7.29 14.11 -16.76
CA ALA A 162 -7.51 14.02 -15.32
C ALA A 162 -8.35 15.21 -14.83
N LYS A 163 -9.30 14.95 -13.92
CA LYS A 163 -10.06 16.05 -13.28
C LYS A 163 -9.15 16.87 -12.36
N ASP A 164 -8.34 16.19 -11.56
CA ASP A 164 -7.46 16.76 -10.55
C ASP A 164 -6.07 16.09 -10.55
N ASP A 165 -5.10 16.77 -9.95
CA ASP A 165 -3.72 16.27 -9.80
C ASP A 165 -3.50 15.50 -8.49
N HIS A 166 -4.56 15.34 -7.69
CA HIS A 166 -4.58 14.58 -6.45
C HIS A 166 -5.99 14.07 -6.17
N GLY A 167 -6.11 13.06 -5.32
CA GLY A 167 -7.39 12.48 -4.96
C GLY A 167 -7.31 11.45 -3.85
N TYR A 168 -8.48 11.04 -3.39
CA TYR A 168 -8.65 9.95 -2.43
C TYR A 168 -9.41 8.80 -3.08
N ASP A 169 -8.88 7.59 -2.93
CA ASP A 169 -9.53 6.36 -3.34
C ASP A 169 -9.93 5.57 -2.09
N TYR A 170 -11.20 5.25 -1.98
CA TYR A 170 -11.74 4.44 -0.89
C TYR A 170 -12.09 3.06 -1.40
N TYR A 171 -11.84 2.04 -0.60
CA TYR A 171 -12.18 0.66 -0.98
C TYR A 171 -12.59 -0.16 0.24
N VAL A 172 -13.27 -1.28 -0.06
CA VAL A 172 -13.58 -2.35 0.88
C VAL A 172 -13.13 -3.64 0.24
N SER A 173 -12.30 -4.42 0.92
CA SER A 173 -11.85 -5.72 0.44
C SER A 173 -12.40 -6.83 1.32
N ALA A 174 -12.87 -7.90 0.71
CA ALA A 174 -13.25 -9.14 1.36
C ALA A 174 -12.41 -10.29 0.77
N THR A 175 -11.60 -10.94 1.61
CA THR A 175 -10.68 -12.00 1.19
C THR A 175 -10.91 -13.27 2.01
N LYS A 176 -10.94 -14.42 1.35
CA LYS A 176 -10.97 -15.74 2.00
C LYS A 176 -9.97 -16.68 1.34
N ILE A 177 -9.25 -17.44 2.14
CA ILE A 177 -8.36 -18.51 1.68
C ILE A 177 -8.96 -19.83 2.13
N TYR A 178 -9.30 -20.70 1.18
CA TYR A 178 -9.70 -22.08 1.42
C TYR A 178 -8.48 -22.96 1.24
N LEU A 179 -7.84 -23.34 2.35
CA LEU A 179 -6.61 -24.13 2.32
C LEU A 179 -6.83 -25.52 1.73
N GLU A 180 -7.98 -26.14 1.99
CA GLU A 180 -8.34 -27.46 1.46
C GLU A 180 -8.41 -27.51 -0.07
N TYR A 181 -8.77 -26.40 -0.72
CA TYR A 181 -8.87 -26.31 -2.18
C TYR A 181 -7.70 -25.54 -2.82
N SER A 182 -6.74 -25.07 -2.03
CA SER A 182 -5.70 -24.14 -2.50
C SER A 182 -6.29 -22.93 -3.27
N LEU A 183 -7.42 -22.40 -2.77
CA LEU A 183 -8.21 -21.38 -3.45
C LEU A 183 -8.20 -20.07 -2.65
N LEU A 184 -7.93 -18.96 -3.32
CA LEU A 184 -8.09 -17.61 -2.78
C LEU A 184 -9.23 -16.91 -3.51
N LEU A 185 -10.22 -16.46 -2.74
CA LEU A 185 -11.31 -15.60 -3.22
C LEU A 185 -11.09 -14.18 -2.70
N ASN A 186 -11.22 -13.21 -3.61
CA ASN A 186 -11.12 -11.79 -3.27
C ASN A 186 -12.17 -10.98 -4.01
N ALA A 187 -12.82 -10.06 -3.31
CA ALA A 187 -13.64 -9.00 -3.87
C ALA A 187 -13.17 -7.66 -3.30
N THR A 188 -13.00 -6.66 -4.16
CA THR A 188 -12.59 -5.29 -3.82
C THR A 188 -13.41 -4.30 -4.64
#